data_AF-A0A2P8HJN7-F1
#
_entry.id   AF-A0A2P8HJN7-F1
#
_cell.length_a   1.000
_cell.length_b   1.000
_cell.length_c   1.000
_cell.angle_alpha   90.00
_cell.angle_beta   90.00
_cell.angle_gamma   90.00
#
_symmetry.space_group_name_H-M   'P 1'
#
loop_
_entity.id
_entity.type
_entity.pdbx_description
1 polymer ?
#
loop_
_entity_poly.entity_id
_entity_poly.type
_entity_poly.pdbx_seq_one_letter_code
_entity_poly.pdbx_strand_id
1 'polypeptide(L)'
;MEELTLGIGSRVQHAHFGPGVVVAVKYAQYRVTFMDHGIKMIDKTDPLFEVLVAENATAEVETASDVETSLLKILRLWGGITEVVSLGDRWKGGTLVLQPGDTTLKAKDLPIETFFHKIVMLRDRLRVLEQNINSHKVLTDEEKVNMQQYITRIYGSLTTFNVLFRDKEHWFTGDKSGND
;
A
#
# COMPACT_ATOMS: atom_id res chain seq x y z
N MET A 1 22.64 21.16 2.36
CA MET A 1 22.82 21.37 3.81
C MET A 1 21.76 20.54 4.48
N GLU A 2 22.17 19.51 5.24
CA GLU A 2 21.23 18.73 6.04
C GLU A 2 20.59 19.68 7.06
N GLU A 3 19.26 19.84 7.00
CA GLU A 3 18.52 20.53 8.05
C GLU A 3 18.63 19.67 9.31
N LEU A 4 19.43 20.13 10.26
CA LEU A 4 19.52 19.54 11.59
C LEU A 4 18.15 19.67 12.28
N THR A 5 17.38 18.59 12.29
CA THR A 5 16.13 18.52 13.06
C THR A 5 16.45 18.35 14.55
N LEU A 6 15.79 19.13 15.42
CA LEU A 6 16.00 19.05 16.86
C LEU A 6 15.70 17.64 17.37
N GLY A 7 16.62 17.08 18.15
CA GLY A 7 16.43 15.80 18.82
C GLY A 7 15.56 15.91 20.08
N ILE A 8 15.10 14.75 20.57
CA ILE A 8 14.44 14.63 21.86
C ILE A 8 15.41 15.09 22.96
N GLY A 9 14.93 15.90 23.91
CA GLY A 9 15.75 16.53 24.95
C GLY A 9 16.17 17.98 24.63
N SER A 10 15.97 18.44 23.38
CA SER A 10 16.24 19.84 23.02
C SER A 10 15.38 20.80 23.84
N ARG A 11 16.00 21.86 24.35
CA ARG A 11 15.34 22.92 25.12
C ARG A 11 14.93 24.05 24.19
N VAL A 12 13.69 24.46 24.28
CA VAL A 12 13.04 25.39 23.36
C VAL A 12 12.23 26.43 24.13
N GLN A 13 11.92 27.53 23.48
CA GLN A 13 11.09 28.61 24.01
C GLN A 13 9.99 28.90 23.00
N HIS A 14 8.76 29.06 23.46
CA HIS A 14 7.66 29.51 22.61
C HIS A 14 7.07 30.80 23.17
N ALA A 15 6.81 31.79 22.31
CA ALA A 15 6.34 33.11 22.74
C ALA A 15 5.06 33.06 23.60
N HIS A 16 4.17 32.10 23.33
CA HIS A 16 2.91 31.93 24.09
C HIS A 16 2.96 30.92 25.23
N PHE A 17 3.88 29.95 25.20
CA PHE A 17 3.85 28.80 26.12
C PHE A 17 5.06 28.74 27.04
N GLY A 18 6.01 29.66 26.89
CA GLY A 18 7.18 29.72 27.73
C GLY A 18 8.24 28.67 27.35
N PRO A 19 9.13 28.33 28.30
CA PRO A 19 10.17 27.33 28.09
C PRO A 19 9.59 25.91 28.05
N GLY A 20 10.13 25.08 27.17
CA GLY A 20 9.72 23.70 26.99
C GLY A 20 10.85 22.78 26.57
N VAL A 21 10.56 21.48 26.58
CA VAL A 21 11.49 20.42 26.15
C VAL A 21 10.84 19.57 25.08
N VAL A 22 11.57 19.30 23.99
CA VAL A 22 11.14 18.39 22.93
C VAL A 22 11.13 16.95 23.47
N VAL A 23 9.96 16.32 23.48
CA VAL A 23 9.78 14.95 23.95
C VAL A 23 9.53 13.95 22.81
N ALA A 24 9.17 14.43 21.61
CA ALA A 24 9.10 13.63 20.41
C ALA A 24 9.23 14.50 19.15
N VAL A 25 9.75 13.91 18.08
CA VAL A 25 9.90 14.58 16.78
C VAL A 25 8.96 13.91 15.77
N LYS A 26 8.07 14.68 15.16
CA LYS A 26 7.27 14.24 14.00
C LYS A 26 7.77 14.93 12.74
N TYR A 27 7.22 14.53 11.59
CA TYR A 27 7.64 15.06 10.29
C TYR A 27 7.54 16.59 10.22
N ALA A 28 6.37 17.16 10.47
CA ALA A 28 6.12 18.60 10.39
C ALA A 28 6.08 19.33 11.75
N GLN A 29 6.06 18.60 12.86
CA GLN A 29 5.81 19.15 14.20
C GLN A 29 6.75 18.58 15.26
N TYR A 30 7.08 19.38 16.26
CA TYR A 30 7.67 18.93 17.52
C TYR A 30 6.57 18.70 18.56
N ARG A 31 6.70 17.62 19.33
CA ARG A 31 5.92 17.43 20.56
C ARG A 31 6.73 18.00 21.71
N VAL A 32 6.26 19.09 22.29
CA VAL A 32 6.99 19.86 23.32
C VAL A 32 6.18 19.84 24.60
N THR A 33 6.83 19.53 25.71
CA THR A 33 6.25 19.70 27.06
C THR A 33 6.66 21.06 27.60
N PHE A 34 5.67 21.90 27.88
CA PHE A 34 5.82 23.18 28.56
C PHE A 34 5.45 23.04 30.04
N MET A 35 6.19 23.71 30.92
CA MET A 35 6.02 23.54 32.38
C MET A 35 4.60 23.89 32.85
N ASP A 36 4.03 25.00 32.34
CA ASP A 36 2.73 25.50 32.79
C ASP A 36 1.56 25.10 31.87
N HIS A 37 1.86 24.64 30.65
CA HIS A 37 0.86 24.38 29.60
C HIS A 37 0.78 22.92 29.16
N GLY A 38 1.57 22.04 29.77
CA GLY A 38 1.63 20.62 29.44
C GLY A 38 2.14 20.39 28.01
N ILE A 39 1.67 19.32 27.38
CA ILE A 39 2.17 18.91 26.06
C ILE A 39 1.43 19.65 24.95
N LYS A 40 2.20 20.27 24.05
CA LYS A 40 1.69 20.91 22.82
C LYS A 40 2.43 20.39 21.60
N MET A 41 1.75 20.43 20.47
CA MET A 41 2.33 20.19 19.15
C MET A 41 2.67 21.55 18.55
N ILE A 42 3.94 21.78 18.23
CA ILE A 42 4.43 23.02 17.64
C ILE A 42 4.93 22.72 16.23
N ASP A 43 4.48 23.50 15.24
CA ASP A 43 4.95 23.36 13.87
C ASP A 43 6.43 23.74 13.78
N LYS A 44 7.21 22.97 13.00
CA LYS A 44 8.64 23.23 12.82
C LYS A 44 8.94 24.59 12.18
N THR A 45 7.95 25.16 11.49
CA THR A 45 8.00 26.46 10.83
C THR A 45 7.33 27.58 11.62
N ASP A 46 6.91 27.32 12.86
CA ASP A 46 6.26 28.33 13.69
C ASP A 46 7.25 29.48 13.99
N PRO A 47 6.98 30.72 13.56
CA PRO A 47 7.89 31.84 13.77
C PRO A 47 8.01 32.26 15.24
N LEU A 48 7.14 31.77 16.12
CA LEU A 48 7.14 32.03 17.56
C LEU A 48 7.92 30.96 18.34
N PHE A 49 8.52 29.99 17.65
CA PHE A 49 9.26 28.89 18.23
C PHE A 49 10.76 29.11 18.10
N GLU A 50 11.42 29.26 19.24
CA GLU A 50 12.86 29.53 19.34
C GLU A 50 13.58 28.34 19.99
N VAL A 51 14.76 28.01 19.47
CA VAL A 51 15.60 26.93 19.98
C VAL A 51 16.65 27.51 20.92
N LEU A 52 16.62 27.09 22.18
CA LEU A 52 17.59 27.54 23.18
C LEU A 52 18.82 26.63 23.21
N VAL A 53 18.61 25.31 23.25
CA VAL A 53 19.67 24.29 23.25
C VAL A 53 19.21 23.12 22.39
N ALA A 54 19.93 22.87 21.30
CA ALA A 54 19.71 21.71 20.45
C ALA A 54 20.49 20.50 20.97
N GLU A 55 19.78 19.44 21.34
CA GLU A 55 20.36 18.12 21.50
C GLU A 55 20.28 17.43 20.13
N ASN A 56 21.43 17.27 19.45
CA ASN A 56 21.47 16.64 18.15
C ASN A 56 21.32 15.13 18.32
N ALA A 57 20.18 14.58 17.91
CA ALA A 57 20.08 13.14 17.70
C ALA A 57 20.64 12.85 16.31
N THR A 58 21.75 12.10 16.23
CA THR A 58 22.16 11.45 14.98
C THR A 58 20.98 10.67 14.43
N ALA A 59 20.67 10.91 13.16
CA ALA A 59 19.62 10.18 12.47
C ALA A 59 20.00 8.69 12.46
N GLU A 60 19.36 7.88 13.31
CA GLU A 60 19.05 6.50 12.96
C GLU A 60 18.03 5.88 13.95
N VAL A 61 16.94 5.40 13.33
CA VAL A 61 16.11 4.24 13.70
C VAL A 61 15.17 4.39 14.92
N GLU A 62 13.90 4.70 14.60
CA GLU A 62 12.72 3.89 15.02
C GLU A 62 11.37 4.37 14.45
N THR A 63 11.33 5.47 13.68
CA THR A 63 10.07 6.03 13.16
C THR A 63 9.79 5.78 11.68
N ALA A 64 10.69 5.11 10.95
CA ALA A 64 10.45 4.76 9.55
C ALA A 64 9.42 3.63 9.42
N SER A 65 9.55 2.53 10.17
CA SER A 65 8.70 1.33 9.97
C SER A 65 7.20 1.60 10.07
N ASP A 66 6.72 2.29 11.11
CA ASP A 66 5.27 2.42 11.33
C ASP A 66 4.62 3.51 10.49
N VAL A 67 5.33 4.61 10.25
CA VAL A 67 4.86 5.69 9.36
C VAL A 67 4.94 5.26 7.92
N GLU A 68 6.00 4.56 7.51
CA GLU A 68 6.16 4.01 6.17
C GLU A 68 5.16 2.87 5.93
N THR A 69 4.90 2.01 6.93
CA THR A 69 3.82 1.01 6.85
C THR A 69 2.44 1.66 6.78
N SER A 70 2.20 2.74 7.51
CA SER A 70 0.93 3.47 7.49
C SER A 70 0.74 4.24 6.18
N LEU A 71 1.79 4.88 5.67
CA LEU A 71 1.81 5.56 4.38
C LEU A 71 1.68 4.55 3.24
N LEU A 72 2.36 3.39 3.30
CA LEU A 72 2.16 2.27 2.38
C LEU A 72 0.72 1.76 2.43
N LYS A 73 0.13 1.63 3.62
CA LYS A 73 -1.29 1.24 3.74
C LYS A 73 -2.20 2.29 3.10
N ILE A 74 -1.98 3.58 3.35
CA ILE A 74 -2.76 4.68 2.79
C ILE A 74 -2.56 4.78 1.26
N LEU A 75 -1.34 4.67 0.76
CA LEU A 75 -1.03 4.68 -0.67
C LEU A 75 -1.54 3.42 -1.39
N ARG A 76 -1.58 2.25 -0.72
CA ARG A 76 -2.27 1.04 -1.23
C ARG A 76 -3.79 1.21 -1.22
N LEU A 77 -4.34 1.92 -0.24
CA LEU A 77 -5.78 2.21 -0.13
C LEU A 77 -6.26 3.26 -1.14
N TRP A 78 -5.44 4.29 -1.43
CA TRP A 78 -5.82 5.43 -2.28
C TRP A 78 -5.26 5.36 -3.70
N GLY A 79 -4.08 4.76 -3.87
CA GLY A 79 -3.26 4.96 -5.06
C GLY A 79 -3.35 3.88 -6.11
N GLY A 80 -4.23 2.88 -5.97
CA GLY A 80 -4.29 1.75 -6.91
C GLY A 80 -2.89 1.22 -7.23
N ILE A 81 -1.97 1.25 -6.24
CA ILE A 81 -0.62 0.72 -6.39
C ILE A 81 -0.84 -0.78 -6.49
N THR A 82 -1.02 -1.22 -7.73
CA THR A 82 -0.98 -2.61 -8.09
C THR A 82 0.36 -3.09 -7.57
N GLU A 83 0.29 -4.06 -6.67
CA GLU A 83 1.45 -4.83 -6.26
C GLU A 83 2.28 -5.11 -7.50
N VAL A 84 3.61 -4.90 -7.45
CA VAL A 84 4.46 -5.11 -8.62
C VAL A 84 4.56 -6.62 -8.86
N VAL A 85 3.58 -7.16 -9.57
CA VAL A 85 3.51 -8.56 -9.94
C VAL A 85 4.44 -8.80 -11.12
N SER A 86 5.40 -9.70 -10.94
CA SER A 86 6.34 -10.06 -11.99
C SER A 86 5.82 -11.19 -12.87
N LEU A 87 5.97 -11.01 -14.18
CA LEU A 87 5.79 -12.07 -15.17
C LEU A 87 6.87 -13.13 -14.99
N GLY A 88 6.50 -14.41 -15.09
CA GLY A 88 7.44 -15.53 -15.03
C GLY A 88 8.51 -15.44 -16.13
N ASP A 89 9.76 -15.73 -15.78
CA ASP A 89 10.93 -15.45 -16.63
C ASP A 89 10.85 -16.06 -18.03
N ARG A 90 10.25 -17.25 -18.15
CA ARG A 90 10.07 -17.95 -19.44
C ARG A 90 9.16 -17.23 -20.45
N TRP A 91 8.38 -16.26 -19.99
CA TRP A 91 7.42 -15.53 -20.83
C TRP A 91 7.91 -14.13 -21.21
N LYS A 92 9.00 -13.63 -20.63
CA LYS A 92 9.50 -12.27 -20.90
C LYS A 92 9.85 -12.08 -22.38
N GLY A 93 9.39 -10.98 -22.97
CA GLY A 93 9.56 -10.67 -24.39
C GLY A 93 8.71 -11.54 -25.32
N GLY A 94 7.80 -12.35 -24.76
CA GLY A 94 6.92 -13.23 -25.52
C GLY A 94 5.78 -12.49 -26.21
N THR A 95 5.07 -13.20 -27.08
CA THR A 95 3.88 -12.70 -27.78
C THR A 95 2.75 -13.71 -27.63
N LEU A 96 1.57 -13.25 -27.25
CA LEU A 96 0.34 -14.01 -27.29
C LEU A 96 -0.24 -13.94 -28.71
N VAL A 97 -0.39 -15.09 -29.35
CA VAL A 97 -0.96 -15.22 -30.70
C VAL A 97 -2.37 -15.78 -30.58
N LEU A 98 -3.38 -14.99 -30.96
CA LEU A 98 -4.75 -15.44 -31.08
C LEU A 98 -4.97 -15.96 -32.50
N GLN A 99 -4.97 -17.28 -32.63
CA GLN A 99 -5.14 -17.97 -33.91
C GLN A 99 -6.63 -18.24 -34.17
N PRO A 100 -7.24 -17.67 -35.23
CA PRO A 100 -8.58 -18.05 -35.64
C PRO A 100 -8.60 -19.50 -36.12
N GLY A 101 -9.70 -20.22 -35.84
CA GLY A 101 -9.94 -21.54 -36.42
C GLY A 101 -10.18 -21.49 -37.93
N ASP A 102 -10.60 -20.33 -38.44
CA ASP A 102 -10.64 -20.04 -39.88
C ASP A 102 -9.24 -19.67 -40.38
N THR A 103 -8.67 -20.54 -41.22
CA THR A 103 -7.32 -20.39 -41.77
C THR A 103 -7.19 -19.25 -42.79
N THR A 104 -8.31 -18.66 -43.24
CA THR A 104 -8.29 -17.50 -44.14
C THR A 104 -8.06 -16.18 -43.40
N LEU A 105 -8.26 -16.17 -42.07
CA LEU A 105 -8.09 -14.99 -41.23
C LEU A 105 -6.69 -14.91 -40.64
N LYS A 106 -6.17 -13.69 -40.55
CA LYS A 106 -4.86 -13.43 -39.93
C LYS A 106 -4.94 -13.59 -38.41
N ALA A 107 -3.89 -14.18 -37.84
CA ALA A 107 -3.70 -14.21 -36.40
C ALA A 107 -3.57 -12.80 -35.83
N LYS A 108 -4.03 -12.63 -34.59
CA LYS A 108 -3.87 -11.39 -33.84
C LYS A 108 -2.80 -11.56 -32.78
N ASP A 109 -1.77 -10.74 -32.88
CA ASP A 109 -0.65 -10.77 -31.97
C ASP A 109 -0.81 -9.69 -30.89
N LEU A 110 -0.35 -10.01 -29.68
CA LEU A 110 -0.36 -9.12 -28.53
C LEU A 110 0.89 -9.37 -27.68
N PRO A 111 1.64 -8.34 -27.24
CA PRO A 111 2.72 -8.54 -26.27
C PRO A 111 2.20 -9.21 -25.01
N ILE A 112 2.89 -10.26 -24.54
CA ILE A 112 2.42 -11.05 -23.39
C ILE A 112 2.38 -10.21 -22.11
N GLU A 113 3.25 -9.22 -21.96
CA GLU A 113 3.26 -8.26 -20.86
C GLU A 113 1.96 -7.45 -20.82
N THR A 114 1.42 -7.07 -21.98
CA THR A 114 0.15 -6.34 -22.07
C THR A 114 -1.01 -7.22 -21.63
N PHE A 115 -1.02 -8.49 -22.03
CA PHE A 115 -2.01 -9.45 -21.57
C PHE A 115 -1.90 -9.68 -20.06
N PHE A 116 -0.68 -9.93 -19.57
CA PHE A 116 -0.41 -10.18 -18.16
C PHE A 116 -0.83 -9.00 -17.28
N HIS A 117 -0.52 -7.77 -17.69
CA HIS A 117 -0.96 -6.58 -16.96
C HIS A 117 -2.50 -6.52 -16.83
N LYS A 118 -3.25 -6.94 -17.85
CA LYS A 118 -4.71 -7.05 -17.77
C LYS A 118 -5.18 -8.13 -16.79
N ILE A 119 -4.48 -9.28 -16.75
CA ILE A 119 -4.75 -10.35 -15.78
C ILE A 119 -4.51 -9.86 -14.33
N VAL A 120 -3.41 -9.14 -14.10
CA VAL A 120 -3.11 -8.52 -12.79
C VAL A 120 -4.18 -7.49 -12.41
N MET A 121 -4.58 -6.60 -13.33
CA MET A 121 -5.66 -5.64 -13.06
C MET A 121 -7.00 -6.31 -12.73
N LEU A 122 -7.32 -7.43 -13.39
CA LEU A 122 -8.53 -8.19 -13.11
C LEU A 122 -8.50 -8.77 -11.70
N ARG A 123 -7.38 -9.41 -11.31
CA ARG A 123 -7.16 -9.92 -9.95
C ARG A 123 -7.37 -8.84 -8.90
N ASP A 124 -6.76 -7.68 -9.10
CA ASP A 124 -6.80 -6.60 -8.13
C ASP A 124 -8.22 -6.02 -7.99
N ARG A 125 -8.99 -5.96 -9.09
CA ARG A 125 -10.40 -5.57 -9.06
C ARG A 125 -11.28 -6.58 -8.32
N LEU A 126 -11.05 -7.89 -8.50
CA LEU A 126 -11.77 -8.92 -7.75
C LEU A 126 -11.48 -8.82 -6.25
N ARG A 127 -10.22 -8.58 -5.88
CA ARG A 127 -9.83 -8.38 -4.48
C ARG A 127 -10.52 -7.17 -3.85
N VAL A 128 -10.60 -6.05 -4.57
CA VAL A 128 -11.32 -4.85 -4.10
C VAL A 128 -12.83 -5.13 -3.97
N LEU A 129 -13.42 -5.84 -4.94
CA LEU A 129 -14.83 -6.24 -4.88
C LEU A 129 -15.13 -7.08 -3.65
N GLU A 130 -14.28 -8.07 -3.35
CA GLU A 130 -14.40 -8.92 -2.16
C GLU A 130 -14.33 -8.11 -0.86
N GLN A 131 -13.39 -7.17 -0.76
CA GLN A 131 -13.28 -6.27 0.40
C GLN A 131 -14.52 -5.39 0.58
N ASN A 132 -15.07 -4.86 -0.51
CA ASN A 132 -16.29 -4.06 -0.50
C ASN A 132 -17.50 -4.87 -0.02
N ILE A 133 -17.63 -6.13 -0.44
CA ILE A 133 -18.69 -7.03 0.02
C ILE A 133 -18.54 -7.31 1.51
N ASN A 134 -17.32 -7.63 1.97
CA ASN A 134 -17.06 -7.94 3.37
C ASN A 134 -17.40 -6.76 4.30
N SER A 135 -17.04 -5.54 3.90
CA SER A 135 -17.30 -4.31 4.64
C SER A 135 -18.69 -3.68 4.39
N HIS A 136 -19.54 -4.31 3.58
CA HIS A 136 -20.86 -3.76 3.24
C HIS A 136 -21.74 -3.69 4.50
N LYS A 137 -22.31 -2.51 4.77
CA LYS A 137 -23.05 -2.24 6.02
C LYS A 137 -24.47 -2.81 6.04
N VAL A 138 -25.05 -3.05 4.87
CA VAL A 138 -26.46 -3.43 4.72
C VAL A 138 -26.64 -4.93 4.47
N LEU A 139 -25.64 -5.61 3.91
CA LEU A 139 -25.77 -7.03 3.57
C LEU A 139 -25.72 -7.87 4.85
N THR A 140 -26.58 -8.88 4.91
CA THR A 140 -26.55 -9.90 5.95
C THR A 140 -25.30 -10.78 5.82
N ASP A 141 -24.92 -11.46 6.91
CA ASP A 141 -23.75 -12.34 6.88
C ASP A 141 -23.92 -13.50 5.89
N GLU A 142 -25.14 -14.02 5.73
CA GLU A 142 -25.45 -15.08 4.76
C GLU A 142 -25.26 -14.61 3.31
N GLU A 143 -25.76 -13.42 2.97
CA GLU A 143 -25.60 -12.83 1.64
C GLU A 143 -24.13 -12.56 1.33
N LYS A 144 -23.36 -12.05 2.31
CA LYS A 144 -21.91 -11.83 2.17
C LYS A 144 -21.19 -13.14 1.88
N VAL A 145 -21.47 -14.20 2.65
CA VAL A 145 -20.87 -15.52 2.46
C VAL A 145 -21.20 -16.06 1.06
N ASN A 146 -22.44 -15.97 0.61
CA ASN A 146 -22.84 -16.42 -0.72
C ASN A 146 -22.07 -15.69 -1.84
N MET A 147 -21.99 -14.36 -1.75
CA MET A 147 -21.21 -13.56 -2.72
C MET A 147 -19.72 -13.88 -2.68
N GLN A 148 -19.14 -14.08 -1.50
CA GLN A 148 -17.75 -14.50 -1.34
C GLN A 148 -17.50 -15.85 -2.00
N GLN A 149 -18.39 -16.83 -1.85
CA GLN A 149 -18.28 -18.12 -2.54
C GLN A 149 -18.29 -17.97 -4.07
N TYR A 150 -19.13 -17.08 -4.62
CA TYR A 150 -19.10 -16.77 -6.05
C TYR A 150 -17.76 -16.18 -6.49
N ILE A 151 -17.19 -15.26 -5.70
CA ILE A 151 -15.86 -14.69 -5.97
C ILE A 151 -14.78 -15.80 -5.94
N THR A 152 -14.83 -16.70 -4.96
CA THR A 152 -13.92 -17.86 -4.87
C THR A 152 -14.02 -18.75 -6.12
N ARG A 153 -15.21 -18.96 -6.67
CA ARG A 153 -15.39 -19.71 -7.93
C ARG A 153 -14.80 -18.96 -9.14
N ILE A 154 -14.91 -17.63 -9.17
CA ILE A 154 -14.26 -16.80 -10.20
C ILE A 154 -12.73 -16.92 -10.09
N TYR A 155 -12.16 -16.90 -8.88
CA TYR A 155 -10.74 -17.16 -8.69
C TYR A 155 -10.35 -18.55 -9.21
N GLY A 156 -11.18 -19.57 -8.98
CA GLY A 156 -10.99 -20.92 -9.49
C GLY A 156 -10.88 -20.99 -11.02
N SER A 157 -11.75 -20.30 -11.75
CA SER A 157 -11.74 -20.32 -13.22
C SER A 157 -10.53 -19.60 -13.84
N LEU A 158 -9.87 -18.73 -13.07
CA LEU A 158 -8.68 -17.99 -13.49
C LEU A 158 -7.37 -18.72 -13.21
N THR A 159 -7.41 -19.86 -12.51
CA THR A 159 -6.21 -20.65 -12.15
C THR A 159 -5.37 -21.08 -13.36
N THR A 160 -5.98 -21.23 -14.54
CA THR A 160 -5.30 -21.50 -15.82
C THR A 160 -4.21 -20.47 -16.13
N PHE A 161 -4.37 -19.22 -15.68
CA PHE A 161 -3.41 -18.14 -15.91
C PHE A 161 -2.27 -18.10 -14.90
N ASN A 162 -2.28 -18.94 -13.85
CA ASN A 162 -1.21 -19.00 -12.84
C ASN A 162 0.16 -19.28 -13.45
N VAL A 163 0.18 -19.96 -14.59
CA VAL A 163 1.36 -20.27 -15.41
C VAL A 163 2.20 -19.02 -15.79
N LEU A 164 1.57 -17.83 -15.81
CA LEU A 164 2.17 -16.55 -16.17
C LEU A 164 2.87 -15.86 -14.99
N PHE A 165 2.50 -16.18 -13.75
CA PHE A 165 3.04 -15.51 -12.57
C PHE A 165 4.41 -16.11 -12.20
N ARG A 166 5.36 -15.25 -11.83
CA ARG A 166 6.65 -15.69 -11.30
C ARG A 166 6.49 -16.31 -9.90
N ASP A 167 5.75 -15.62 -9.05
CA ASP A 167 5.66 -15.92 -7.62
C ASP A 167 4.31 -16.56 -7.28
N LYS A 168 4.32 -17.64 -6.48
CA LYS A 168 3.12 -18.41 -6.12
C LYS A 168 2.12 -17.64 -5.25
N GLU A 169 2.61 -16.66 -4.49
CA GLU A 169 1.78 -15.80 -3.64
C GLU A 169 0.77 -14.97 -4.44
N HIS A 170 1.04 -14.79 -5.74
CA HIS A 170 0.20 -14.02 -6.64
C HIS A 170 -0.81 -14.87 -7.41
N TRP A 171 -0.79 -16.20 -7.21
CA TRP A 171 -1.66 -17.13 -7.91
C TRP A 171 -3.12 -16.93 -7.53
N PHE A 172 -4.00 -17.07 -8.52
CA PHE A 172 -5.41 -17.26 -8.29
C PHE A 172 -5.61 -18.58 -7.53
N THR A 173 -6.38 -18.51 -6.44
CA THR A 173 -6.72 -19.67 -5.59
C THR A 173 -8.23 -19.73 -5.45
N GLY A 174 -8.85 -20.78 -6.00
CA GLY A 174 -10.28 -21.05 -5.84
C GLY A 174 -10.55 -22.19 -4.87
N ASP A 175 -11.83 -22.53 -4.73
CA ASP A 175 -12.24 -23.69 -3.96
C ASP A 175 -11.68 -24.97 -4.61
N LYS A 176 -11.01 -25.79 -3.80
CA LYS A 176 -10.59 -27.13 -4.20
C LYS A 176 -11.79 -28.08 -4.13
N SER A 177 -12.78 -27.87 -4.98
CA SER A 177 -13.94 -28.75 -5.12
C SER A 177 -13.99 -29.32 -6.53
N GLY A 178 -13.33 -30.49 -6.68
CA GLY A 178 -13.66 -31.46 -7.72
C GLY A 178 -12.79 -31.44 -8.97
N ASN A 179 -12.14 -32.58 -9.22
CA ASN A 179 -11.72 -33.02 -10.54
C ASN A 179 -12.85 -32.83 -11.56
N ASP A 180 -12.47 -32.41 -12.76
CA ASP A 180 -12.79 -33.14 -14.00
C ASP A 180 -11.47 -33.40 -14.74
#